data_AF-A0A522EBY7-F1
#
_entry.id   AF-A0A522EBY7-F1
#
_cell.length_a   1.000
_cell.length_b   1.000
_cell.length_c   1.000
_cell.angle_alpha   90.00
_cell.angle_beta   90.00
_cell.angle_gamma   90.00
#
_symmetry.space_group_name_H-M   'P 1'
#
loop_
_entity.id
_entity.type
_entity.pdbx_description
1 polymer ?
#
loop_
_entity_poly.entity_id
_entity_poly.type
_entity_poly.pdbx_seq_one_letter_code
_entity_poly.pdbx_strand_id
1 'polypeptide(L)' 'MEILTASIASQVINHYALLCETIPLYPIENEYDYEVAVNVLNRLLDLGGADENHPLARLVTALGVFIENYEQHLPN' A
#
# COMPACT_ATOMS: atom_id res chain seq x y z
N MET A 1 -9.59 -3.07 -26.64
CA MET A 1 -9.53 -3.65 -25.28
C MET A 1 -9.03 -5.09 -25.41
N GLU A 2 -7.73 -5.21 -25.68
CA GLU A 2 -6.92 -6.40 -25.40
C GLU A 2 -6.06 -5.95 -24.22
N ILE A 3 -6.58 -6.08 -22.99
CA ILE A 3 -6.15 -5.21 -21.87
C ILE A 3 -4.95 -5.75 -21.08
N LEU A 4 -4.57 -7.01 -21.25
CA LEU A 4 -3.40 -7.55 -20.55
C LEU A 4 -2.70 -8.57 -21.43
N THR A 5 -1.70 -8.11 -22.19
CA THR A 5 -0.78 -9.02 -22.90
C THR A 5 0.24 -9.58 -21.91
N ALA A 6 0.91 -10.69 -22.26
CA ALA A 6 1.95 -11.26 -21.41
C ALA A 6 3.05 -10.25 -21.05
N SER A 7 3.42 -9.37 -21.99
CA SER A 7 4.41 -8.31 -21.75
C SER A 7 3.91 -7.25 -20.77
N ILE A 8 2.65 -6.81 -20.90
CA ILE A 8 2.05 -5.84 -19.98
C ILE A 8 1.91 -6.46 -18.58
N ALA A 9 1.50 -7.72 -18.49
CA ALA A 9 1.40 -8.44 -17.23
C ALA A 9 2.76 -8.48 -16.51
N SER A 10 3.84 -8.84 -17.20
CA SER A 10 5.19 -8.83 -16.61
C SER A 10 5.63 -7.45 -16.15
N GLN A 11 5.32 -6.39 -16.90
CA GLN A 11 5.62 -5.02 -16.50
C GLN A 11 4.85 -4.62 -15.24
N VAL A 12 3.55 -4.92 -15.17
CA VAL A 12 2.72 -4.62 -14.00
C VAL A 12 3.23 -5.37 -12.76
N ILE A 13 3.56 -6.66 -12.89
CA ILE A 13 4.11 -7.47 -11.79
C ILE A 13 5.42 -6.86 -11.29
N ASN A 14 6.33 -6.48 -12.20
CA ASN A 14 7.60 -5.87 -11.80
C ASN A 14 7.41 -4.52 -11.10
N HIS A 15 6.55 -3.64 -11.64
CA HIS A 15 6.29 -2.34 -11.01
C HIS A 15 5.61 -2.50 -9.65
N TYR A 16 4.69 -3.45 -9.51
CA TYR A 16 4.06 -3.73 -8.23
C TYR A 16 5.05 -4.29 -7.22
N ALA A 17 5.92 -5.23 -7.61
CA ALA A 17 6.96 -5.76 -6.74
C ALA A 17 7.92 -4.66 -6.25
N LEU A 18 8.38 -3.79 -7.15
CA LEU A 18 9.25 -2.66 -6.80
C LEU A 18 8.55 -1.64 -5.88
N LEU A 19 7.25 -1.42 -6.09
CA LEU A 19 6.45 -0.58 -5.20
C LEU A 19 6.37 -1.20 -3.79
N CYS A 20 6.18 -2.51 -3.70
CA CYS A 20 6.11 -3.25 -2.45
C CYS A 20 7.43 -3.27 -1.66
N GLU A 21 8.58 -3.04 -2.31
CA GLU A 21 9.86 -2.86 -1.61
C GLU A 21 9.92 -1.58 -0.77
N THR A 22 9.10 -0.58 -1.09
CA THR A 22 9.08 0.73 -0.40
C THR A 22 7.80 1.00 0.36
N ILE A 23 6.67 0.51 -0.14
CA ILE A 23 5.35 0.73 0.44
C ILE A 23 4.65 -0.63 0.53
N PRO A 24 4.33 -1.14 1.73
CA PRO A 24 3.79 -2.49 1.90
C PRO A 24 2.31 -2.57 1.47
N LEU A 25 2.06 -2.55 0.16
CA LEU A 25 0.74 -2.63 -0.45
C LEU A 25 0.32 -4.08 -0.68
N TYR A 26 0.32 -4.88 0.37
CA TYR A 26 -0.04 -6.30 0.35
C TYR A 26 -0.72 -6.69 1.67
N PRO A 27 -1.44 -7.82 1.73
CA PRO A 27 -2.01 -8.33 2.98
C PRO A 27 -0.93 -8.48 4.05
N ILE A 28 -1.14 -7.82 5.19
CA ILE A 28 -0.21 -7.85 6.31
C ILE A 28 -0.51 -9.10 7.14
N GLU A 29 0.51 -9.91 7.42
CA GLU A 29 0.35 -11.19 8.11
C GLU A 29 1.04 -11.24 9.48
N ASN A 30 1.85 -10.23 9.82
CA ASN A 30 2.64 -10.19 11.05
C ASN A 30 2.83 -8.76 11.58
N GLU A 31 3.23 -8.67 12.84
CA GLU A 31 3.38 -7.41 13.58
C GLU A 31 4.48 -6.51 12.98
N TYR A 32 5.56 -7.09 12.49
CA TYR A 32 6.65 -6.32 11.87
C TYR A 32 6.16 -5.59 10.61
N ASP A 33 5.47 -6.29 9.71
CA ASP A 33 4.92 -5.69 8.49
C ASP A 33 3.84 -4.64 8.83
N TYR A 34 3.06 -4.87 9.88
CA TYR A 34 2.10 -3.89 10.39
C TYR A 34 2.79 -2.60 10.86
N GLU A 35 3.84 -2.70 11.68
CA GLU A 35 4.61 -1.53 12.15
C GLU A 35 5.23 -0.76 10.97
N VAL A 36 5.79 -1.47 10.00
CA VAL A 36 6.33 -0.86 8.78
C VAL A 36 5.23 -0.13 8.01
N ALA A 37 4.06 -0.75 7.82
CA ALA A 37 2.93 -0.16 7.13
C ALA A 37 2.42 1.12 7.82
N VAL A 38 2.25 1.10 9.14
CA VAL A 38 1.83 2.28 9.92
C VAL A 38 2.85 3.41 9.82
N ASN A 39 4.15 3.10 9.92
CA ASN A 39 5.22 4.09 9.78
C ASN A 39 5.23 4.72 8.37
N VAL A 40 5.06 3.91 7.33
CA VAL A 40 4.96 4.41 5.96
C VAL A 40 3.71 5.27 5.77
N LEU A 41 2.55 4.84 6.29
CA LEU A 41 1.30 5.60 6.24
C LEU A 41 1.47 7.00 6.84
N ASN A 42 2.03 7.08 8.05
CA ASN A 42 2.29 8.36 8.72
C ASN A 42 3.22 9.26 7.89
N ARG A 43 4.27 8.67 7.30
CA ARG A 43 5.18 9.43 6.43
C ARG A 43 4.48 9.95 5.17
N LEU A 44 3.57 9.18 4.58
CA LEU A 44 2.79 9.60 3.42
C LEU A 44 1.83 10.75 3.77
N LEU A 45 1.22 10.71 4.96
CA LEU A 45 0.38 11.78 5.49
C LEU A 45 1.20 13.07 5.70
N ASP A 46 2.38 12.96 6.33
CA ASP A 46 3.29 14.10 6.51
C ASP A 46 3.69 14.76 5.18
N LEU A 47 3.94 13.94 4.15
CA LEU A 47 4.33 14.42 2.82
C LEU A 47 3.15 15.01 2.03
N GLY A 48 1.96 14.43 2.14
CA GLY A 48 0.75 14.94 1.50
C GLY A 48 0.20 16.22 2.16
N GLY A 49 0.57 16.45 3.42
CA GLY A 49 0.02 17.55 4.21
C GLY A 49 -1.50 17.45 4.34
N ALA A 50 -2.16 18.60 4.44
CA ALA A 50 -3.63 18.68 4.52
C ALA A 50 -4.30 18.75 3.12
N ASP A 51 -3.59 18.40 2.04
CA ASP A 51 -4.16 18.41 0.69
C ASP A 51 -4.82 17.07 0.36
N GLU A 52 -6.14 17.02 0.52
CA GLU A 52 -6.95 15.84 0.20
C GLU A 52 -6.96 15.49 -1.30
N ASN A 53 -6.54 16.41 -2.19
CA ASN A 53 -6.41 16.15 -3.63
C ASN A 53 -5.00 15.67 -4.02
N HIS A 54 -4.10 15.55 -3.04
CA HIS A 54 -2.72 15.14 -3.30
C HIS A 54 -2.68 13.72 -3.89
N PRO A 55 -1.80 13.42 -4.88
CA PRO A 55 -1.69 12.08 -5.47
C PRO A 55 -1.44 10.96 -4.44
N LEU A 56 -0.84 11.31 -3.29
CA LEU A 56 -0.60 10.38 -2.18
C LEU A 56 -1.88 10.00 -1.42
N ALA A 57 -2.97 10.78 -1.50
CA ALA A 57 -4.21 10.47 -0.80
C ALA A 57 -4.73 9.08 -1.16
N ARG A 58 -4.69 8.72 -2.45
CA ARG A 58 -5.10 7.38 -2.92
C ARG A 58 -4.18 6.27 -2.40
N LEU A 59 -2.90 6.58 -2.22
CA LEU A 59 -1.91 5.63 -1.71
C LEU A 59 -2.11 5.40 -0.21
N VAL A 60 -2.36 6.47 0.56
CA VAL A 60 -2.75 6.41 1.97
C VAL A 60 -4.01 5.59 2.14
N THR A 61 -5.05 5.84 1.33
CA THR A 61 -6.28 5.05 1.35
C THR A 61 -6.02 3.57 1.08
N ALA A 62 -5.24 3.24 0.05
CA ALA A 62 -4.94 1.85 -0.28
C ALA A 62 -4.17 1.13 0.83
N LEU A 63 -3.16 1.79 1.42
CA LEU A 63 -2.38 1.22 2.51
C LEU A 63 -3.22 1.04 3.79
N GLY A 64 -4.10 1.99 4.09
CA GLY A 64 -5.01 1.93 5.24
C GLY A 64 -5.93 0.71 5.22
N VAL A 65 -6.37 0.25 4.04
CA VAL A 65 -7.18 -0.98 3.92
C VAL A 65 -6.43 -2.21 4.40
N PHE A 66 -5.12 -2.33 4.13
CA PHE A 66 -4.33 -3.47 4.58
C PHE A 66 -4.06 -3.43 6.09
N ILE A 67 -3.81 -2.24 6.63
CA ILE A 67 -3.64 -2.01 8.07
C ILE A 67 -4.92 -2.37 8.81
N GLU A 68 -6.06 -1.82 8.39
CA GLU A 68 -7.37 -2.12 9.00
C GLU A 68 -7.70 -3.61 8.94
N ASN A 69 -7.42 -4.26 7.80
CA ASN A 69 -7.67 -5.68 7.66
C ASN A 69 -6.83 -6.52 8.64
N TYR A 70 -5.57 -6.15 8.88
CA TYR A 70 -4.75 -6.82 9.89
C TYR A 70 -5.29 -6.62 11.30
N GLU A 71 -5.63 -5.37 11.67
CA GLU A 71 -6.17 -5.02 12.99
C GLU A 71 -7.44 -5.81 13.33
N GLN A 72 -8.31 -6.06 12.35
CA GLN A 72 -9.55 -6.84 12.52
C GLN A 72 -9.30 -8.30 12.94
N HIS A 73 -8.11 -8.85 12.69
CA HIS A 73 -7.76 -10.23 13.05
C HIS A 73 -7.00 -10.32 14.39
N LEU A 74 -6.67 -9.18 15.02
CA LEU A 74 -6.04 -9.18 16.33
C LEU A 74 -7.04 -9.58 17.42
N PRO A 75 -6.61 -10.34 18.44
CA PRO A 75 -7.45 -10.65 19.58
C PRO A 75 -7.77 -9.38 20.40
N ASN A 76 -9.03 -9.23 20.79
CA ASN A 76 -9.53 -8.15 21.66
C ASN A 76 -8.96 -8.20 23.08
#